data_AF-A0A6F9ZYV4-F1
#
_entry.id   AF-A0A6F9ZYV4-F1
#
_cell.length_a   1.000
_cell.length_b   1.000
_cell.length_c   1.000
_cell.angle_alpha   90.00
_cell.angle_beta   90.00
_cell.angle_gamma   90.00
#
_symmetry.space_group_name_H-M   'P 1'
#
loop_
_entity.id
_entity.type
_entity.pdbx_description
1 polymer ?
#
loop_
_entity_poly.entity_id
_entity_poly.type
_entity_poly.pdbx_seq_one_letter_code
_entity_poly.pdbx_strand_id
1 'polypeptide(L)'
;MKSLFSLCMATVLLCATALPVSAQSGAQTINFAASTFSTSKSVVRADGIDNAVVSVTIKNDFFGPLEGATVELRSSRGDQDEIIAQNNVTNSFGRASFLLRSLRNGTSTLTAIVNGQTFPKTVDVFFDQGLALQLPVGALIKIPDDNDVNTLNDTAVYYYASNGKRYVFPNEKTYFTWYADFSQVRIIPIDQMALIPIGGNITYRPASRLVKFQTDPKTYLPTKGGVLRWAKTEEIVRTWFGPQWNTFIDDISEAFYVNYTFGSPIEGPYDVSLQIIADTARTVNENLGLGRP
;
A
#
# COMPACT_ATOMS: atom_id res chain seq x y z
N MET A 1 71.17 -3.52 74.61
CA MET A 1 70.49 -4.45 75.51
C MET A 1 69.01 -4.06 75.53
N LYS A 2 68.13 -4.81 74.83
CA LYS A 2 66.65 -4.67 74.76
C LYS A 2 66.18 -3.34 74.10
N SER A 3 65.11 -3.23 73.31
CA SER A 3 63.93 -4.07 73.08
C SER A 3 63.36 -3.87 71.67
N LEU A 4 62.71 -4.92 71.16
CA LEU A 4 61.76 -4.89 70.04
C LEU A 4 60.63 -3.88 70.30
N PHE A 5 60.10 -3.26 69.25
CA PHE A 5 58.64 -3.15 69.06
C PHE A 5 58.31 -3.08 67.56
N SER A 6 57.58 -4.10 67.11
CA SER A 6 56.96 -4.23 65.80
C SER A 6 55.76 -3.28 65.70
N LEU A 7 55.67 -2.51 64.62
CA LEU A 7 54.44 -1.79 64.28
C LEU A 7 53.98 -2.27 62.90
N CYS A 8 52.89 -3.04 62.93
CA CYS A 8 52.19 -3.58 61.78
C CYS A 8 51.43 -2.45 61.06
N MET A 9 51.75 -2.23 59.79
CA MET A 9 51.11 -1.22 58.95
C MET A 9 49.79 -1.81 58.41
N ALA A 10 48.67 -1.54 59.09
CA ALA A 10 47.34 -1.92 58.62
C ALA A 10 46.88 -0.94 57.52
N THR A 11 46.96 -1.35 56.27
CA THR A 11 46.36 -0.65 55.14
C THR A 11 44.85 -0.77 55.24
N VAL A 12 44.16 0.34 55.57
CA VAL A 12 42.70 0.43 55.48
C VAL A 12 42.33 0.51 53.99
N LEU A 13 41.91 -0.63 53.42
CA LEU A 13 41.32 -0.67 52.10
C LEU A 13 39.88 -0.15 52.21
N LEU A 14 39.66 1.13 51.89
CA LEU A 14 38.33 1.71 51.77
C LEU A 14 37.66 1.10 50.52
N CYS A 15 36.90 0.03 50.70
CA CYS A 15 36.07 -0.54 49.64
C CYS A 15 34.91 0.42 49.38
N ALA A 16 35.07 1.35 48.44
CA ALA A 16 33.98 2.14 47.90
C ALA A 16 33.05 1.20 47.11
N THR A 17 32.00 0.71 47.75
CA THR A 17 30.90 0.05 47.06
C THR A 17 30.17 1.10 46.23
N ALA A 18 30.56 1.21 44.97
CA ALA A 18 29.74 1.91 43.98
C ALA A 18 28.42 1.12 43.88
N LEU A 19 27.37 1.65 44.50
CA LEU A 19 26.02 1.18 44.25
C LEU A 19 25.79 1.26 42.74
N PRO A 20 25.29 0.19 42.07
CA PRO A 20 24.87 0.33 40.70
C PRO A 20 23.74 1.35 40.67
N VAL A 21 24.01 2.54 40.13
CA VAL A 21 22.97 3.47 39.70
C VAL A 21 22.23 2.74 38.60
N SER A 22 21.15 2.08 38.97
CA SER A 22 20.15 1.63 38.02
C SER A 22 19.54 2.92 37.46
N ALA A 23 19.94 3.27 36.25
CA ALA A 23 19.23 4.25 35.46
C ALA A 23 17.81 3.71 35.26
N GLN A 24 16.89 4.08 36.15
CA GLN A 24 15.47 4.01 35.85
C GLN A 24 15.25 5.00 34.71
N SER A 25 15.30 4.50 33.47
CA SER A 25 14.67 5.18 32.34
C SER A 25 13.16 5.15 32.59
N GLY A 26 12.67 6.06 33.44
CA GLY A 26 11.24 6.25 33.62
C GLY A 26 10.65 6.53 32.24
N ALA A 27 9.69 5.71 31.81
CA ALA A 27 8.95 5.97 30.59
C ALA A 27 8.41 7.40 30.69
N GLN A 28 8.90 8.30 29.84
CA GLN A 28 8.47 9.69 29.88
C GLN A 28 6.99 9.74 29.50
N THR A 29 6.19 10.41 30.32
CA THR A 29 4.73 10.55 30.16
C THR A 29 4.40 11.61 29.11
N ILE A 30 3.29 11.42 28.40
CA ILE A 30 2.82 12.32 27.33
C ILE A 30 2.06 13.50 27.92
N ASN A 31 2.42 14.72 27.52
CA ASN A 31 1.67 15.94 27.83
C ASN A 31 0.96 16.48 26.59
N PHE A 32 -0.29 16.09 26.37
CA PHE A 32 -1.06 16.55 25.20
C PHE A 32 -1.37 18.05 25.21
N ALA A 33 -1.48 18.67 26.38
CA ALA A 33 -1.77 20.11 26.50
C ALA A 33 -0.60 20.96 25.97
N ALA A 34 0.64 20.52 26.23
CA ALA A 34 1.86 21.15 25.75
C ALA A 34 2.27 20.73 24.32
N SER A 35 1.62 19.69 23.78
CA SER A 35 1.89 19.14 22.45
C SER A 35 1.12 19.89 21.35
N THR A 36 1.56 19.74 20.10
CA THR A 36 0.91 20.38 18.94
C THR A 36 0.51 19.36 17.88
N PHE A 37 -0.57 19.67 17.19
CA PHE A 37 -1.10 18.92 16.06
C PHE A 37 -1.54 19.93 15.01
N SER A 38 -0.93 19.89 13.83
CA SER A 38 -1.09 20.93 12.81
C SER A 38 -0.96 20.37 11.41
N THR A 39 -1.40 21.16 10.43
CA THR A 39 -1.28 20.89 9.00
C THR A 39 -0.59 22.07 8.33
N SER A 40 0.20 21.81 7.28
CA SER A 40 0.79 22.87 6.45
C SER A 40 -0.25 23.61 5.60
N LYS A 41 -1.41 23.00 5.34
CA LYS A 41 -2.51 23.57 4.55
C LYS A 41 -3.86 23.16 5.12
N SER A 42 -4.78 24.12 5.26
CA SER A 42 -6.19 23.84 5.61
C SER A 42 -7.07 23.58 4.39
N VAL A 43 -6.61 23.92 3.19
CA VAL A 43 -7.27 23.61 1.90
C VAL A 43 -6.26 22.94 0.98
N VAL A 44 -6.64 21.82 0.37
CA VAL A 44 -5.80 21.01 -0.52
C VAL A 44 -6.61 20.63 -1.75
N ARG A 45 -6.01 20.75 -2.94
CA ARG A 45 -6.68 20.27 -4.15
C ARG A 45 -6.81 18.75 -4.11
N ALA A 46 -8.01 18.22 -4.35
CA ALA A 46 -8.28 16.78 -4.37
C ALA A 46 -7.91 16.14 -5.73
N ASP A 47 -6.69 16.36 -6.20
CA ASP A 47 -6.16 15.78 -7.45
C ASP A 47 -5.18 14.61 -7.21
N GLY A 48 -4.99 14.19 -5.96
CA GLY A 48 -4.08 13.11 -5.58
C GLY A 48 -2.59 13.46 -5.72
N ILE A 49 -2.28 14.68 -6.16
CA ILE A 49 -0.93 15.21 -6.32
C ILE A 49 -0.67 16.26 -5.24
N ASP A 50 -1.57 17.24 -5.11
CA ASP A 50 -1.51 18.21 -4.04
C ASP A 50 -1.74 17.52 -2.69
N ASN A 51 -1.01 18.00 -1.69
CA ASN A 51 -0.95 17.38 -0.38
C ASN A 51 -0.73 18.41 0.72
N ALA A 52 -1.13 18.02 1.92
CA ALA A 52 -0.77 18.67 3.17
C ALA A 52 0.23 17.82 3.95
N VAL A 53 1.19 18.47 4.59
CA VAL A 53 2.06 17.85 5.60
C VAL A 53 1.41 18.03 6.96
N VAL A 54 0.99 16.93 7.55
CA VAL A 54 0.42 16.86 8.89
C VAL A 54 1.53 16.56 9.87
N SER A 55 1.63 17.36 10.93
CA SER A 55 2.71 17.28 11.93
C SER A 55 2.14 17.18 13.32
N VAL A 56 2.61 16.16 14.05
CA VAL A 56 2.29 15.93 15.45
C VAL A 56 3.59 16.06 16.24
N THR A 57 3.67 17.07 17.11
CA THR A 57 4.83 17.27 18.00
C THR A 57 4.41 16.98 19.43
N ILE A 58 5.04 15.97 20.03
CA ILE A 58 4.74 15.50 21.36
C ILE A 58 5.77 16.01 22.35
N LYS A 59 5.25 16.53 23.46
CA LYS A 59 6.03 16.93 24.63
C LYS A 59 5.75 16.04 25.82
N ASN A 60 6.73 15.92 26.70
CA ASN A 60 6.56 15.28 28.00
C ASN A 60 6.08 16.29 29.07
N ASP A 61 5.85 15.82 30.29
CA ASP A 61 5.41 16.67 31.41
C ASP A 61 6.44 17.72 31.84
N PHE A 62 7.69 17.57 31.44
CA PHE A 62 8.75 18.56 31.64
C PHE A 62 8.83 19.59 30.49
N PHE A 63 7.84 19.62 29.60
CA PHE A 63 7.80 20.45 28.40
C PHE A 63 8.93 20.22 27.39
N GLY A 64 9.70 19.15 27.54
CA GLY A 64 10.72 18.70 26.58
C GLY A 64 10.09 17.85 25.47
N PRO A 65 10.78 17.68 24.32
CA PRO A 65 10.33 16.79 23.26
C PRO A 65 10.30 15.33 23.74
N LEU A 66 9.28 14.58 23.36
CA LEU A 66 9.20 13.14 23.61
C LEU A 66 9.60 12.38 22.34
N GLU A 67 10.81 11.84 22.31
CA GLU A 67 11.32 10.97 21.24
C GLU A 67 10.83 9.52 21.41
N GLY A 68 10.66 8.80 20.30
CA GLY A 68 10.32 7.37 20.30
C GLY A 68 8.84 7.05 20.48
N ALA A 69 7.95 8.05 20.56
CA ALA A 69 6.52 7.84 20.63
C ALA A 69 5.96 7.46 19.25
N THR A 70 5.21 6.37 19.18
CA THR A 70 4.54 5.93 17.95
C THR A 70 3.25 6.72 17.77
N VAL A 71 3.06 7.30 16.58
CA VAL A 71 1.90 8.10 16.20
C VAL A 71 1.17 7.40 15.06
N GLU A 72 -0.12 7.15 15.24
CA GLU A 72 -1.05 6.75 14.19
C GLU A 72 -1.95 7.94 13.84
N LEU A 73 -2.13 8.22 12.56
CA LEU A 73 -3.01 9.27 12.07
C LEU A 73 -4.21 8.65 11.35
N ARG A 74 -5.42 9.10 11.69
CA ARG A 74 -6.67 8.64 11.07
C ARG A 74 -7.44 9.81 10.47
N SER A 75 -8.07 9.57 9.33
CA SER A 75 -9.05 10.46 8.71
C SER A 75 -10.47 10.00 9.05
N SER A 76 -11.37 10.96 9.29
CA SER A 76 -12.81 10.71 9.39
C SER A 76 -13.43 10.11 8.12
N ARG A 77 -12.75 10.21 6.98
CA ARG A 77 -13.21 9.73 5.65
C ARG A 77 -12.61 8.36 5.27
N GLY A 78 -11.84 7.74 6.16
CA GLY A 78 -11.23 6.42 5.94
C GLY A 78 -10.38 6.38 4.67
N ASP A 79 -10.55 5.33 3.87
CA ASP A 79 -9.75 5.05 2.67
C ASP A 79 -10.00 6.02 1.49
N GLN A 80 -10.90 7.00 1.66
CA GLN A 80 -11.03 8.10 0.70
C GLN A 80 -9.84 9.08 0.76
N ASP A 81 -9.07 9.04 1.85
CA ASP A 81 -7.87 9.83 2.06
C ASP A 81 -6.64 8.93 2.08
N GLU A 82 -5.59 9.34 1.37
CA GLU A 82 -4.31 8.66 1.40
C GLU A 82 -3.41 9.35 2.44
N ILE A 83 -3.11 8.63 3.51
CA ILE A 83 -2.17 9.03 4.56
C ILE A 83 -0.89 8.22 4.39
N ILE A 84 0.22 8.91 4.13
CA ILE A 84 1.55 8.29 4.03
C ILE A 84 2.40 8.78 5.18
N ALA A 85 2.79 7.87 6.08
CA ALA A 85 3.76 8.20 7.12
C ALA A 85 5.12 8.50 6.48
N GLN A 86 5.59 9.74 6.63
CA GLN A 86 6.99 10.06 6.36
C GLN A 86 7.86 9.64 7.55
N ASN A 87 7.33 9.85 8.76
CA ASN A 87 7.89 9.36 10.00
C ASN A 87 6.77 9.21 11.03
N ASN A 88 6.42 7.97 11.39
CA ASN A 88 5.37 7.67 12.36
C ASN A 88 5.89 7.51 13.80
N VAL A 89 7.20 7.63 14.04
CA VAL A 89 7.80 7.61 15.37
C VAL A 89 8.43 8.97 15.64
N THR A 90 8.13 9.60 16.77
CA THR A 90 8.65 10.94 17.07
C THR A 90 10.18 10.94 17.11
N ASN A 91 10.81 11.88 16.40
CA ASN A 91 12.27 12.06 16.40
C ASN A 91 12.77 12.80 17.66
N SER A 92 14.05 13.16 17.70
CA SER A 92 14.67 13.94 18.79
C SER A 92 14.04 15.32 19.06
N PHE A 93 13.26 15.85 18.12
CA PHE A 93 12.44 17.06 18.30
C PHE A 93 11.00 16.77 18.74
N GLY A 94 10.68 15.51 19.02
CA GLY A 94 9.36 15.04 19.40
C GLY A 94 8.36 15.02 18.24
N ARG A 95 8.81 15.09 16.98
CA ARG A 95 7.92 15.26 15.82
C ARG A 95 7.74 13.97 15.00
N ALA A 96 6.48 13.63 14.73
CA ALA A 96 6.05 12.71 13.69
C ALA A 96 5.41 13.49 12.53
N SER A 97 5.52 12.99 11.30
CA SER A 97 4.99 13.66 10.10
C SER A 97 4.37 12.70 9.09
N PHE A 98 3.30 13.18 8.46
CA PHE A 98 2.48 12.43 7.51
C PHE A 98 2.18 13.32 6.30
N LEU A 99 2.18 12.73 5.11
CA LEU A 99 1.57 13.33 3.92
C LEU A 99 0.11 12.92 3.86
N LEU A 100 -0.76 13.90 3.62
CA LEU A 100 -2.19 13.71 3.44
C LEU A 100 -2.61 14.25 2.08
N ARG A 101 -3.33 13.44 1.29
CA ARG A 101 -3.93 13.84 0.02
C ARG A 101 -5.27 13.13 -0.20
N SER A 102 -6.05 13.60 -1.18
CA SER A 102 -7.29 12.94 -1.59
C SER A 102 -7.62 13.19 -3.05
N LEU A 103 -8.63 12.45 -3.55
CA LEU A 103 -9.31 12.61 -4.83
C LEU A 103 -10.75 13.09 -4.72
N ARG A 104 -11.27 13.13 -3.48
CA ARG A 104 -12.67 13.43 -3.19
C ARG A 104 -12.76 14.74 -2.44
N ASN A 105 -13.65 15.61 -2.92
CA ASN A 105 -13.98 16.85 -2.24
C ASN A 105 -14.61 16.57 -0.86
N GLY A 106 -14.43 17.51 0.07
CA GLY A 106 -15.04 17.47 1.39
C GLY A 106 -14.03 17.62 2.52
N THR A 107 -14.53 17.78 3.74
CA THR A 107 -13.71 18.01 4.94
C THR A 107 -13.26 16.69 5.56
N SER A 108 -11.94 16.55 5.73
CA SER A 108 -11.31 15.48 6.48
C SER A 108 -10.95 15.98 7.88
N THR A 109 -11.50 15.33 8.91
CA THR A 109 -11.16 15.61 10.31
C THR A 109 -10.17 14.58 10.79
N LEU A 110 -8.95 15.03 11.07
CA LEU A 110 -7.83 14.18 11.43
C LEU A 110 -7.78 13.96 12.94
N THR A 111 -7.53 12.71 13.33
CA THR A 111 -7.30 12.29 14.71
C THR A 111 -5.92 11.62 14.81
N ALA A 112 -5.14 12.01 15.81
CA ALA A 112 -3.86 11.37 16.11
C ALA A 112 -3.98 10.46 17.34
N ILE A 113 -3.35 9.29 17.30
CA ILE A 113 -3.26 8.34 18.42
C ILE A 113 -1.77 8.14 18.72
N VAL A 114 -1.34 8.46 19.94
CA VAL A 114 0.06 8.45 20.37
C VAL A 114 0.24 7.37 21.44
N ASN A 115 1.04 6.34 21.16
CA ASN A 115 1.22 5.17 22.03
C ASN A 115 -0.13 4.57 22.50
N GLY A 116 -1.13 4.54 21.61
CA GLY A 116 -2.48 4.05 21.92
C GLY A 116 -3.41 5.06 22.60
N GLN A 117 -2.94 6.25 22.98
CA GLN A 117 -3.75 7.31 23.58
C GLN A 117 -4.21 8.32 22.52
N THR A 118 -5.49 8.66 22.50
CA THR A 118 -6.03 9.62 21.53
C THR A 118 -5.60 11.04 21.90
N PHE A 119 -5.03 11.77 20.92
CA PHE A 119 -4.74 13.19 21.05
C PHE A 119 -6.07 13.95 21.10
N PRO A 120 -6.36 14.77 22.14
CA PRO A 120 -7.67 15.41 22.31
C PRO A 120 -8.07 16.46 21.26
N LYS A 121 -7.10 17.03 20.54
CA LYS A 121 -7.29 18.01 19.47
C LYS A 121 -7.41 17.28 18.13
N THR A 122 -8.22 17.84 17.24
CA THR A 122 -8.32 17.43 15.84
C THR A 122 -7.78 18.52 14.92
N VAL A 123 -7.51 18.15 13.67
CA VAL A 123 -7.13 19.08 12.60
C VAL A 123 -8.04 18.83 11.41
N ASP A 124 -8.67 19.88 10.89
CA ASP A 124 -9.48 19.78 9.68
C ASP A 124 -8.68 20.19 8.44
N VAL A 125 -8.84 19.43 7.37
CA VAL A 125 -8.34 19.74 6.02
C VAL A 125 -9.51 19.64 5.05
N PHE A 126 -9.78 20.72 4.32
CA PHE A 126 -10.82 20.76 3.29
C PHE A 126 -10.22 20.42 1.93
N PHE A 127 -10.80 19.43 1.27
CA PHE A 127 -10.43 19.06 -0.09
C PHE A 127 -11.40 19.67 -1.11
N ASP A 128 -10.87 20.33 -2.14
CA ASP A 128 -11.64 20.94 -3.22
C ASP A 128 -11.10 20.63 -4.62
N GLN A 129 -11.85 20.96 -5.66
CA GLN A 129 -11.45 20.78 -7.07
C GLN A 129 -10.99 19.36 -7.46
N GLY A 130 -11.48 18.35 -6.75
CA GLY A 130 -11.28 16.94 -7.05
C GLY A 130 -12.29 16.37 -8.05
N LEU A 131 -12.32 15.04 -8.12
CA LEU A 131 -13.12 14.31 -9.09
C LEU A 131 -14.61 14.63 -8.95
N ALA A 132 -15.17 15.31 -9.95
CA ALA A 132 -16.58 15.70 -9.99
C ALA A 132 -17.49 14.52 -10.39
N LEU A 133 -16.92 13.55 -11.12
CA LEU A 133 -17.64 12.35 -11.53
C LEU A 133 -17.86 11.38 -10.36
N GLN A 134 -19.11 10.97 -10.17
CA GLN A 134 -19.43 9.82 -9.34
C GLN A 134 -19.10 8.53 -10.10
N LEU A 135 -17.87 8.05 -9.88
CA LEU A 135 -17.43 6.75 -10.35
C LEU A 135 -17.66 5.70 -9.25
N PRO A 136 -18.49 4.68 -9.49
CA PRO A 136 -18.59 3.54 -8.58
C PRO A 136 -17.28 2.74 -8.64
N VAL A 137 -16.91 2.14 -7.51
CA VAL A 137 -15.81 1.19 -7.47
C VAL A 137 -16.10 0.06 -8.46
N GLY A 138 -15.11 -0.31 -9.24
CA GLY A 138 -15.24 -1.29 -10.31
C GLY A 138 -15.63 -0.73 -11.67
N ALA A 139 -15.84 0.59 -11.79
CA ALA A 139 -16.11 1.20 -13.08
C ALA A 139 -14.95 0.98 -14.07
N LEU A 140 -15.30 0.59 -15.29
CA LEU A 140 -14.40 0.61 -16.43
C LEU A 140 -14.48 1.98 -17.09
N ILE A 141 -13.33 2.61 -17.33
CA ILE A 141 -13.25 3.98 -17.83
C ILE A 141 -12.23 4.09 -18.96
N LYS A 142 -12.51 4.93 -19.95
CA LYS A 142 -11.54 5.39 -20.96
C LYS A 142 -11.75 6.88 -21.25
N ILE A 143 -10.77 7.50 -21.92
CA ILE A 143 -10.93 8.86 -22.45
C ILE A 143 -11.71 8.83 -23.79
N PRO A 144 -12.27 9.95 -24.26
CA PRO A 144 -12.91 10.02 -25.57
C PRO A 144 -11.89 9.75 -26.68
N ASP A 145 -12.37 9.16 -27.77
CA ASP A 145 -11.61 9.01 -29.00
C ASP A 145 -11.27 10.40 -29.57
N ASP A 146 -9.98 10.64 -29.85
CA ASP A 146 -9.51 11.90 -30.43
C ASP A 146 -9.68 11.94 -31.97
N ASN A 147 -10.20 10.86 -32.55
CA ASN A 147 -10.39 10.58 -33.98
C ASN A 147 -9.09 10.67 -34.80
N ASP A 148 -7.93 10.58 -34.15
CA ASP A 148 -6.64 10.50 -34.83
C ASP A 148 -6.17 9.05 -34.90
N VAL A 149 -6.24 8.48 -36.10
CA VAL A 149 -5.83 7.10 -36.36
C VAL A 149 -4.33 6.83 -36.09
N ASN A 150 -3.54 7.88 -35.89
CA ASN A 150 -2.10 7.76 -35.60
C ASN A 150 -1.78 7.76 -34.10
N THR A 151 -2.74 8.12 -33.24
CA THR A 151 -2.58 8.08 -31.79
C THR A 151 -3.25 6.83 -31.22
N LEU A 152 -2.67 6.30 -30.14
CA LEU A 152 -3.25 5.18 -29.38
C LEU A 152 -3.63 5.62 -27.96
N ASN A 153 -3.55 6.92 -27.66
CA ASN A 153 -3.71 7.46 -26.31
C ASN A 153 -5.11 7.22 -25.73
N ASP A 154 -6.11 7.05 -26.61
CA ASP A 154 -7.52 6.87 -26.32
C ASP A 154 -7.96 5.38 -26.33
N THR A 155 -7.09 4.46 -26.75
CA THR A 155 -7.39 3.02 -26.80
C THR A 155 -7.35 2.35 -25.43
N ALA A 156 -6.64 2.93 -24.47
CA ALA A 156 -6.46 2.35 -23.15
C ALA A 156 -7.76 2.31 -22.33
N VAL A 157 -8.07 1.15 -21.78
CA VAL A 157 -9.14 0.96 -20.79
C VAL A 157 -8.51 0.86 -19.41
N TYR A 158 -9.17 1.51 -18.44
CA TYR A 158 -8.77 1.48 -17.04
C TYR A 158 -9.89 0.94 -16.15
N TYR A 159 -9.49 0.35 -15.03
CA TYR A 159 -10.37 -0.04 -13.94
C TYR A 159 -10.24 0.94 -12.78
N TYR A 160 -11.36 1.50 -12.31
CA TYR A 160 -11.40 2.35 -11.12
C TYR A 160 -11.54 1.51 -9.84
N ALA A 161 -10.48 1.46 -9.03
CA ALA A 161 -10.39 0.60 -7.86
C ALA A 161 -10.88 1.27 -6.56
N SER A 162 -11.06 0.48 -5.50
CA SER A 162 -11.56 0.95 -4.19
C SER A 162 -10.62 1.94 -3.51
N ASN A 163 -9.32 1.88 -3.80
CA ASN A 163 -8.31 2.83 -3.31
C ASN A 163 -8.29 4.17 -4.07
N GLY A 164 -9.28 4.42 -4.93
CA GLY A 164 -9.40 5.64 -5.72
C GLY A 164 -8.43 5.75 -6.90
N LYS A 165 -7.61 4.74 -7.18
CA LYS A 165 -6.66 4.73 -8.30
C LYS A 165 -7.25 4.07 -9.54
N ARG A 166 -6.72 4.40 -10.72
CA ARG A 166 -7.01 3.71 -11.97
C ARG A 166 -5.93 2.68 -12.27
N TYR A 167 -6.32 1.47 -12.65
CA TYR A 167 -5.43 0.40 -13.04
C TYR A 167 -5.55 0.14 -14.54
N VAL A 168 -4.41 -0.01 -15.22
CA VAL A 168 -4.37 -0.08 -16.68
C VAL A 168 -4.55 -1.53 -17.13
N PHE A 169 -5.41 -1.77 -18.12
CA PHE A 169 -5.37 -3.03 -18.87
C PHE A 169 -4.23 -2.96 -19.89
N PRO A 170 -3.18 -3.81 -19.79
CA PRO A 170 -2.02 -3.69 -20.66
C PRO A 170 -2.31 -4.00 -22.13
N ASN A 171 -3.34 -4.83 -22.39
CA ASN A 171 -3.82 -5.20 -23.71
C ASN A 171 -5.23 -5.80 -23.62
N GLU A 172 -5.84 -6.01 -24.78
CA GLU A 172 -7.18 -6.59 -24.91
C GLU A 172 -7.27 -8.02 -24.34
N LYS A 173 -6.23 -8.84 -24.47
CA LYS A 173 -6.25 -10.23 -24.00
C LYS A 173 -6.40 -10.29 -22.48
N THR A 174 -5.66 -9.45 -21.76
CA THR A 174 -5.82 -9.29 -20.31
C THR A 174 -7.24 -8.80 -19.98
N TYR A 175 -7.76 -7.80 -20.72
CA TYR A 175 -9.13 -7.30 -20.52
C TYR A 175 -10.19 -8.41 -20.65
N PHE A 176 -10.10 -9.20 -21.72
CA PHE A 176 -11.05 -10.29 -22.00
C PHE A 176 -10.94 -11.48 -21.05
N THR A 177 -9.90 -11.53 -20.21
CA THR A 177 -9.89 -12.48 -19.08
C THR A 177 -10.79 -12.04 -17.93
N TRP A 178 -11.12 -10.75 -17.84
CA TRP A 178 -11.93 -10.15 -16.77
C TRP A 178 -13.35 -9.80 -17.20
N TYR A 179 -13.53 -9.34 -18.44
CA TYR A 179 -14.82 -8.85 -18.96
C TYR A 179 -15.10 -9.44 -20.34
N ALA A 180 -16.38 -9.67 -20.65
CA ALA A 180 -16.76 -10.32 -21.90
C ALA A 180 -16.65 -9.39 -23.13
N ASP A 181 -16.93 -8.10 -22.94
CA ASP A 181 -16.97 -7.08 -23.98
C ASP A 181 -16.70 -5.69 -23.39
N PHE A 182 -16.71 -4.66 -24.24
CA PHE A 182 -16.50 -3.25 -23.84
C PHE A 182 -17.79 -2.49 -23.48
N SER A 183 -18.94 -3.17 -23.38
CA SER A 183 -20.25 -2.50 -23.16
C SER A 183 -20.34 -1.75 -21.83
N GLN A 184 -19.55 -2.18 -20.83
CA GLN A 184 -19.50 -1.55 -19.51
C GLN A 184 -18.48 -0.41 -19.41
N VAL A 185 -17.70 -0.16 -20.48
CA VAL A 185 -16.68 0.90 -20.48
C VAL A 185 -17.34 2.26 -20.63
N ARG A 186 -17.06 3.15 -19.67
CA ARG A 186 -17.57 4.51 -19.63
C ARG A 186 -16.53 5.48 -20.19
N ILE A 187 -16.96 6.39 -21.05
CA ILE A 187 -16.11 7.49 -21.50
C ILE A 187 -16.16 8.60 -20.44
N ILE A 188 -15.00 9.07 -20.00
CA ILE A 188 -14.88 10.20 -19.07
C ILE A 188 -14.00 11.31 -19.67
N PRO A 189 -14.24 12.59 -19.36
CA PRO A 189 -13.40 13.69 -19.81
C PRO A 189 -11.93 13.55 -19.37
N ILE A 190 -10.99 14.05 -20.19
CA ILE A 190 -9.55 13.91 -19.96
C ILE A 190 -9.08 14.61 -18.67
N ASP A 191 -9.68 15.76 -18.33
CA ASP A 191 -9.40 16.49 -17.10
C ASP A 191 -9.83 15.68 -15.86
N GLN A 192 -10.98 15.01 -15.92
CA GLN A 192 -11.44 14.13 -14.85
C GLN A 192 -10.59 12.86 -14.76
N MET A 193 -10.19 12.29 -15.90
CA MET A 193 -9.26 11.15 -15.95
C MET A 193 -7.95 11.54 -15.27
N ALA A 194 -7.34 12.66 -15.63
CA ALA A 194 -6.04 13.12 -15.11
C ALA A 194 -5.99 13.24 -13.58
N LEU A 195 -7.11 13.50 -12.92
CA LEU A 195 -7.22 13.52 -11.46
C LEU A 195 -7.07 12.13 -10.84
N ILE A 196 -7.35 11.03 -11.56
CA ILE A 196 -7.31 9.67 -11.02
C ILE A 196 -5.89 9.07 -11.18
N PRO A 197 -5.11 8.88 -10.12
CA PRO A 197 -3.72 8.42 -10.22
C PRO A 197 -3.62 6.98 -10.72
N ILE A 198 -2.51 6.65 -11.38
CA ILE A 198 -2.23 5.28 -11.82
C ILE A 198 -1.83 4.42 -10.62
N GLY A 199 -2.53 3.30 -10.42
CA GLY A 199 -2.25 2.31 -9.37
C GLY A 199 -1.36 1.15 -9.82
N GLY A 200 -1.21 0.96 -11.13
CA GLY A 200 -0.42 -0.13 -11.73
C GLY A 200 -1.13 -0.79 -12.89
N ASN A 201 -0.57 -1.91 -13.34
CA ASN A 201 -1.10 -2.72 -14.43
C ASN A 201 -1.94 -3.89 -13.89
N ILE A 202 -3.03 -4.19 -14.58
CA ILE A 202 -3.85 -5.37 -14.32
C ILE A 202 -3.18 -6.59 -14.95
N THR A 203 -3.18 -7.69 -14.22
CA THR A 203 -2.68 -8.99 -14.69
C THR A 203 -3.82 -9.91 -15.11
N TYR A 204 -3.49 -11.00 -15.81
CA TYR A 204 -4.48 -12.00 -16.23
C TYR A 204 -5.32 -12.49 -15.05
N ARG A 205 -6.64 -12.66 -15.27
CA ARG A 205 -7.54 -13.20 -14.26
C ARG A 205 -7.07 -14.60 -13.82
N PRO A 206 -7.04 -14.89 -12.50
CA PRO A 206 -6.63 -16.20 -12.02
C PRO A 206 -7.41 -17.35 -12.68
N ALA A 207 -6.69 -18.40 -13.08
CA ALA A 207 -7.23 -19.60 -13.71
C ALA A 207 -8.11 -19.38 -14.97
N SER A 208 -7.98 -18.24 -15.66
CA SER A 208 -8.76 -17.92 -16.88
C SER A 208 -8.10 -18.41 -18.18
N ARG A 209 -6.77 -18.37 -18.21
CA ARG A 209 -5.89 -18.72 -19.33
C ARG A 209 -4.59 -19.29 -18.78
N LEU A 210 -3.90 -20.03 -19.62
CA LEU A 210 -2.48 -20.31 -19.43
C LEU A 210 -1.67 -19.20 -20.10
N VAL A 211 -0.48 -18.92 -19.59
CA VAL A 211 0.36 -17.88 -20.15
C VAL A 211 1.80 -18.35 -20.33
N LYS A 212 2.50 -17.77 -21.30
CA LYS A 212 3.93 -17.97 -21.50
C LYS A 212 4.60 -16.67 -21.97
N PHE A 213 5.92 -16.66 -21.96
CA PHE A 213 6.75 -15.59 -22.54
C PHE A 213 7.45 -16.13 -23.79
N GLN A 214 7.80 -15.29 -24.76
CA GLN A 214 8.45 -15.78 -26.01
C GLN A 214 9.83 -16.38 -25.72
N THR A 215 10.50 -15.84 -24.72
CA THR A 215 11.85 -16.24 -24.31
C THR A 215 11.90 -17.36 -23.26
N ASP A 216 10.75 -17.86 -22.79
CA ASP A 216 10.66 -18.93 -21.79
C ASP A 216 9.75 -20.07 -22.30
N PRO A 217 10.25 -21.31 -22.46
CA PRO A 217 9.43 -22.44 -22.91
C PRO A 217 8.38 -22.90 -21.90
N LYS A 218 8.40 -22.41 -20.66
CA LYS A 218 7.47 -22.84 -19.59
C LYS A 218 6.07 -22.27 -19.79
N THR A 219 5.08 -23.08 -19.41
CA THR A 219 3.67 -22.69 -19.35
C THR A 219 3.26 -22.41 -17.91
N TYR A 220 2.66 -21.26 -17.67
CA TYR A 220 2.30 -20.79 -16.34
C TYR A 220 0.78 -20.67 -16.18
N LEU A 221 0.31 -20.98 -14.97
CA LEU A 221 -1.03 -20.69 -14.51
C LEU A 221 -1.02 -19.38 -13.70
N PRO A 222 -1.74 -18.33 -14.13
CA PRO A 222 -1.95 -17.14 -13.33
C PRO A 222 -2.80 -17.44 -12.09
N THR A 223 -2.32 -16.95 -10.95
CA THR A 223 -3.03 -16.97 -9.66
C THR A 223 -3.14 -15.55 -9.09
N LYS A 224 -3.86 -15.40 -7.96
CA LYS A 224 -4.14 -14.11 -7.33
C LYS A 224 -2.90 -13.22 -7.21
N GLY A 225 -3.06 -11.93 -7.52
CA GLY A 225 -2.00 -10.94 -7.37
C GLY A 225 -0.94 -10.98 -8.48
N GLY A 226 -1.22 -11.62 -9.62
CA GLY A 226 -0.23 -11.72 -10.71
C GLY A 226 0.90 -12.72 -10.41
N VAL A 227 0.65 -13.71 -9.57
CA VAL A 227 1.62 -14.79 -9.31
C VAL A 227 1.45 -15.88 -10.37
N LEU A 228 2.52 -16.15 -11.11
CA LEU A 228 2.59 -17.21 -12.12
C LEU A 228 3.16 -18.49 -11.51
N ARG A 229 2.43 -19.59 -11.66
CA ARG A 229 2.88 -20.92 -11.20
C ARG A 229 3.16 -21.82 -12.39
N TRP A 230 4.38 -22.35 -12.47
CA TRP A 230 4.79 -23.21 -13.58
C TRP A 230 4.05 -24.55 -13.52
N ALA A 231 3.33 -24.92 -14.57
CA ALA A 231 2.81 -26.26 -14.75
C ALA A 231 3.89 -27.13 -15.44
N LYS A 232 4.46 -28.09 -14.70
CA LYS A 232 5.66 -28.82 -15.17
C LYS A 232 5.43 -29.77 -16.32
N THR A 233 4.22 -30.31 -16.46
CA THR A 233 3.90 -31.31 -17.47
C THR A 233 2.65 -30.94 -18.25
N GLU A 234 2.58 -31.45 -19.47
CA GLU A 234 1.41 -31.27 -20.33
C GLU A 234 0.16 -31.97 -19.78
N GLU A 235 0.33 -33.08 -19.05
CA GLU A 235 -0.76 -33.81 -18.41
C GLU A 235 -1.54 -32.94 -17.42
N ILE A 236 -0.84 -32.09 -16.68
CA ILE A 236 -1.43 -31.15 -15.73
C ILE A 236 -2.39 -30.19 -16.46
N VAL A 237 -1.90 -29.52 -17.50
CA VAL A 237 -2.69 -28.53 -18.26
C VAL A 237 -3.81 -29.17 -19.07
N ARG A 238 -3.61 -30.38 -19.61
CA ARG A 238 -4.66 -31.18 -20.27
C ARG A 238 -5.78 -31.56 -19.32
N THR A 239 -5.47 -31.86 -18.06
CA THR A 239 -6.49 -32.20 -17.06
C THR A 239 -7.41 -31.01 -16.78
N TRP A 240 -6.87 -29.79 -16.79
CA TRP A 240 -7.62 -28.59 -16.45
C TRP A 240 -8.35 -27.95 -17.63
N PHE A 241 -7.71 -27.86 -18.80
CA PHE A 241 -8.23 -27.16 -19.99
C PHE A 241 -8.66 -28.13 -21.12
N GLY A 242 -8.54 -29.43 -20.88
CA GLY A 242 -8.94 -30.47 -21.84
C GLY A 242 -7.93 -30.67 -22.99
N PRO A 243 -8.31 -31.46 -24.01
CA PRO A 243 -7.42 -31.81 -25.12
C PRO A 243 -6.94 -30.63 -25.95
N GLN A 244 -7.70 -29.52 -25.96
CA GLN A 244 -7.41 -28.28 -26.69
C GLN A 244 -6.73 -27.22 -25.80
N TRP A 245 -6.11 -27.60 -24.68
CA TRP A 245 -5.44 -26.68 -23.76
C TRP A 245 -4.49 -25.68 -24.45
N ASN A 246 -3.88 -26.08 -25.56
CA ASN A 246 -2.96 -25.25 -26.34
C ASN A 246 -3.64 -24.01 -26.97
N THR A 247 -4.96 -24.01 -27.14
CA THR A 247 -5.72 -22.83 -27.60
C THR A 247 -6.06 -21.87 -26.46
N PHE A 248 -5.77 -22.26 -25.21
CA PHE A 248 -5.98 -21.44 -24.01
C PHE A 248 -4.67 -20.82 -23.49
N ILE A 249 -3.59 -20.93 -24.24
CA ILE A 249 -2.30 -20.30 -23.91
C ILE A 249 -2.22 -18.95 -24.62
N ASP A 250 -2.00 -17.91 -23.83
CA ASP A 250 -1.68 -16.58 -24.32
C ASP A 250 -0.21 -16.22 -24.12
N ASP A 251 0.37 -15.59 -25.14
CA ASP A 251 1.69 -14.99 -25.07
C ASP A 251 1.62 -13.63 -24.37
N ILE A 252 2.44 -13.48 -23.32
CA ILE A 252 2.68 -12.20 -22.66
C ILE A 252 3.96 -11.61 -23.22
N SER A 253 3.88 -10.35 -23.69
CA SER A 253 5.06 -9.58 -24.08
C SER A 253 6.03 -9.43 -22.90
N GLU A 254 7.32 -9.54 -23.17
CA GLU A 254 8.41 -9.36 -22.21
C GLU A 254 8.34 -8.00 -21.47
N ALA A 255 7.78 -6.97 -22.12
CA ALA A 255 7.56 -5.66 -21.50
C ALA A 255 6.65 -5.72 -20.26
N PHE A 256 5.79 -6.74 -20.17
CA PHE A 256 4.88 -6.94 -19.04
C PHE A 256 5.38 -8.00 -18.06
N TYR A 257 6.56 -8.60 -18.26
CA TYR A 257 7.14 -9.60 -17.35
C TYR A 257 7.24 -9.08 -15.92
N VAL A 258 7.63 -7.82 -15.76
CA VAL A 258 7.78 -7.12 -14.46
C VAL A 258 6.46 -6.96 -13.68
N ASN A 259 5.32 -7.15 -14.34
CA ASN A 259 4.01 -7.12 -13.67
C ASN A 259 3.71 -8.43 -12.91
N TYR A 260 4.53 -9.47 -13.09
CA TYR A 260 4.30 -10.80 -12.54
C TYR A 260 5.39 -11.21 -11.56
N THR A 261 5.02 -12.09 -10.64
CA THR A 261 5.96 -12.80 -9.75
C THR A 261 5.81 -14.30 -9.94
N PHE A 262 6.80 -15.09 -9.50
CA PHE A 262 6.79 -16.54 -9.70
C PHE A 262 6.54 -17.26 -8.37
N GLY A 263 5.50 -18.09 -8.36
CA GLY A 263 5.14 -18.92 -7.22
C GLY A 263 5.70 -20.33 -7.32
N SER A 264 5.44 -21.15 -6.30
CA SER A 264 5.81 -22.56 -6.30
C SER A 264 5.24 -23.28 -7.53
N PRO A 265 6.04 -24.16 -8.17
CA PRO A 265 5.59 -24.94 -9.32
C PRO A 265 4.41 -25.84 -8.94
N ILE A 266 3.71 -26.31 -9.97
CA ILE A 266 2.64 -27.29 -9.86
C ILE A 266 3.21 -28.59 -10.42
N GLU A 267 3.31 -29.59 -9.55
CA GLU A 267 3.98 -30.87 -9.81
C GLU A 267 2.97 -31.93 -10.28
N GLY A 268 1.71 -31.81 -9.85
CA GLY A 268 0.62 -32.72 -10.18
C GLY A 268 -0.72 -32.02 -10.49
N PRO A 269 -1.62 -32.69 -11.23
CA PRO A 269 -2.90 -32.11 -11.66
C PRO A 269 -3.86 -31.79 -10.51
N TYR A 270 -3.66 -32.41 -9.34
CA TYR A 270 -4.51 -32.26 -8.16
C TYR A 270 -3.89 -31.36 -7.08
N ASP A 271 -2.69 -30.83 -7.29
CA ASP A 271 -2.06 -29.88 -6.34
C ASP A 271 -2.86 -28.58 -6.23
N VAL A 272 -3.65 -28.26 -7.25
CA VAL A 272 -4.51 -27.10 -7.32
C VAL A 272 -5.85 -27.42 -7.97
N SER A 273 -6.87 -26.64 -7.61
CA SER A 273 -8.15 -26.61 -8.30
C SER A 273 -8.32 -25.27 -9.01
N LEU A 274 -8.60 -25.30 -10.32
CA LEU A 274 -8.86 -24.08 -11.08
C LEU A 274 -10.01 -23.27 -10.50
N GLN A 275 -11.06 -23.94 -10.00
CA GLN A 275 -12.20 -23.27 -9.40
C GLN A 275 -11.80 -22.53 -8.13
N ILE A 276 -11.03 -23.18 -7.25
CA ILE A 276 -10.53 -22.55 -6.02
C ILE A 276 -9.65 -21.34 -6.37
N ILE A 277 -8.76 -21.47 -7.35
CA ILE A 277 -7.92 -20.36 -7.82
C ILE A 277 -8.77 -19.22 -8.38
N ALA A 278 -9.73 -19.51 -9.25
CA ALA A 278 -10.63 -18.51 -9.83
C ALA A 278 -11.47 -17.80 -8.75
N ASP A 279 -11.86 -18.50 -7.69
CA ASP A 279 -12.61 -17.95 -6.57
C ASP A 279 -11.77 -17.09 -5.62
N THR A 280 -10.44 -17.16 -5.69
CA THR A 280 -9.56 -16.28 -4.87
C THR A 280 -9.61 -14.81 -5.29
N ALA A 281 -10.04 -14.53 -6.53
CA ALA A 281 -10.26 -13.20 -7.06
C ALA A 281 -11.33 -13.21 -8.16
N ARG A 282 -12.57 -12.88 -7.79
CA ARG A 282 -13.68 -12.72 -8.72
C ARG A 282 -13.70 -11.35 -9.37
N THR A 283 -13.10 -10.36 -8.72
CA THR A 283 -12.97 -8.97 -9.21
C THR A 283 -11.52 -8.54 -9.31
N VAL A 284 -11.27 -7.49 -10.10
CA VAL A 284 -9.93 -6.87 -10.20
C VAL A 284 -9.48 -6.35 -8.83
N ASN A 285 -10.37 -5.73 -8.04
CA ASN A 285 -10.07 -5.31 -6.66
C ASN A 285 -9.55 -6.47 -5.80
N GLU A 286 -10.25 -7.61 -5.81
CA GLU A 286 -9.83 -8.77 -5.02
C GLU A 286 -8.45 -9.28 -5.48
N ASN A 287 -8.19 -9.28 -6.81
CA ASN A 287 -6.89 -9.67 -7.36
C ASN A 287 -5.77 -8.74 -6.92
N LEU A 288 -6.04 -7.44 -6.84
CA LEU A 288 -5.12 -6.41 -6.38
C LEU A 288 -4.95 -6.39 -4.86
N GLY A 289 -5.72 -7.20 -4.11
CA GLY A 289 -5.68 -7.21 -2.65
C GLY A 289 -6.41 -6.02 -2.00
N LEU A 290 -7.29 -5.34 -2.74
CA LEU A 290 -8.00 -4.13 -2.31
C LEU A 290 -9.40 -4.40 -1.71
N GLY A 291 -9.70 -5.66 -1.38
CA GLY A 291 -10.98 -6.08 -0.81
C GLY A 291 -12.09 -6.22 -1.86
N ARG A 292 -13.34 -6.27 -1.39
CA ARG A 292 -14.53 -6.27 -2.25
C ARG A 292 -14.86 -4.84 -2.69
N PRO A 293 -15.34 -4.63 -3.92
CA PRO A 293 -15.80 -3.33 -4.38
C PRO A 293 -16.99 -2.81 -3.59
#